data_AF-A0A2X3CNV2-F1
#
_entry.id   AF-A0A2X3CNV2-F1
#
_cell.length_a   1.000
_cell.length_b   1.000
_cell.length_c   1.000
_cell.angle_alpha   90.00
_cell.angle_beta   90.00
_cell.angle_gamma   90.00
#
_symmetry.space_group_name_H-M   'P 1'
#
loop_
_entity.id
_entity.type
_entity.pdbx_description
1 polymer ?
#
loop_
_entity_poly.entity_id
_entity_poly.type
_entity_poly.pdbx_seq_one_letter_code
_entity_poly.pdbx_strand_id
1 'polypeptide(L)'
;MVFIDTTGRSYAIDPITLPSARGQGEPLTGKLTLPPGATVEHMLMESDDQKLLMASDAGYGFVCTFNRSGGAQPCRESANHPA
;
A
#
# COMPACT_ATOMS: atom_id res chain seq x y z
N MET A 1 1.54 -6.97 -4.95
CA MET A 1 0.81 -6.77 -3.69
C MET A 1 1.29 -5.54 -2.96
N VAL A 2 0.37 -4.71 -2.49
CA VAL A 2 0.60 -3.48 -1.75
C VAL A 2 -0.18 -3.51 -0.45
N PHE A 3 0.40 -2.99 0.63
CA PHE A 3 -0.24 -2.81 1.92
C PHE A 3 -0.28 -1.33 2.28
N ILE A 4 -1.30 -0.89 3.02
CA ILE A 4 -1.41 0.48 3.54
C ILE A 4 -1.61 0.41 5.05
N ASP A 5 -0.83 1.20 5.78
CA ASP A 5 -0.95 1.32 7.23
C ASP A 5 -1.87 2.48 7.65
N THR A 6 -2.21 2.52 8.94
CA THR A 6 -3.02 3.58 9.58
C THR A 6 -2.44 4.99 9.44
N THR A 7 -1.18 5.14 9.04
CA THR A 7 -0.52 6.44 8.82
C THR A 7 -0.59 6.89 7.36
N GLY A 8 -1.23 6.10 6.49
CA GLY A 8 -1.33 6.36 5.06
C GLY A 8 -0.08 5.95 4.26
N ARG A 9 0.87 5.22 4.87
CA ARG A 9 2.06 4.74 4.16
C ARG A 9 1.72 3.47 3.39
N SER A 10 2.14 3.44 2.13
CA SER A 10 2.02 2.26 1.26
C SER A 10 3.33 1.49 1.14
N TYR A 11 3.24 0.16 1.09
CA TYR A 11 4.35 -0.78 1.07
C TYR A 11 4.14 -1.86 0.01
N ALA A 12 5.12 -2.10 -0.86
CA ALA A 12 5.06 -3.16 -1.86
C ALA A 12 5.85 -4.39 -1.41
N ILE A 13 5.22 -5.58 -1.44
CA ILE A 13 5.87 -6.87 -1.17
C ILE A 13 5.75 -7.77 -2.39
N ASP A 14 6.82 -8.47 -2.75
CA ASP A 14 6.78 -9.54 -3.75
C ASP A 14 6.00 -10.76 -3.26
N PRO A 15 4.87 -11.13 -3.92
CA PRO A 15 4.10 -12.30 -3.54
C PRO A 15 4.91 -13.59 -3.47
N ILE A 16 5.99 -13.71 -4.26
CA ILE A 16 6.85 -14.91 -4.23
C ILE A 16 7.60 -15.08 -2.90
N THR A 17 7.77 -14.00 -2.15
CA THR A 17 8.44 -14.02 -0.85
C THR A 17 7.51 -14.38 0.29
N LEU A 18 6.20 -14.48 0.04
CA LEU A 18 5.21 -14.84 1.06
C LEU A 18 5.18 -16.36 1.27
N PRO A 19 4.92 -16.82 2.51
CA PRO A 19 4.82 -18.23 2.79
C PRO A 19 3.61 -18.83 2.09
N SER A 20 3.70 -20.13 1.82
CA SER A 20 2.54 -20.87 1.31
C SER A 20 1.39 -20.82 2.33
N ALA A 21 0.15 -20.97 1.84
CA ALA A 21 -1.03 -21.11 2.70
C ALA A 21 -1.01 -22.39 3.58
N ARG A 22 -0.07 -23.31 3.36
CA ARG A 22 0.13 -24.48 4.23
C ARG A 22 0.91 -24.03 5.46
N GLY A 23 0.20 -23.74 6.55
CA GLY A 23 0.78 -23.29 7.83
C GLY A 23 0.02 -22.10 8.42
N GLN A 24 0.64 -21.40 9.37
CA GLN A 24 0.08 -20.20 10.00
C GLN A 24 0.56 -18.89 9.34
N GLY A 25 1.39 -18.99 8.29
CA GLY A 25 2.03 -17.84 7.65
C GLY A 25 3.16 -17.24 8.48
N GLU A 26 3.48 -15.98 8.20
CA GLU A 26 4.46 -15.18 8.94
C GLU A 26 3.89 -13.78 9.20
N PRO A 27 4.25 -13.12 10.32
CA PRO A 27 3.76 -11.79 10.61
C PRO A 27 4.29 -10.76 9.59
N LEU A 28 3.42 -9.84 9.15
CA LEU A 28 3.79 -8.78 8.19
C LEU A 28 4.93 -7.88 8.69
N THR A 29 5.06 -7.71 10.01
CA THR A 29 6.15 -6.97 10.65
C THR A 29 7.54 -7.61 10.44
N GLY A 30 7.60 -8.87 10.00
CA GLY A 30 8.85 -9.50 9.55
C GLY A 30 9.34 -9.02 8.18
N LYS A 31 8.46 -8.42 7.36
CA LYS A 31 8.79 -7.85 6.04
C LYS A 31 8.64 -6.33 5.97
N LEU A 32 7.82 -5.73 6.83
CA LEU A 32 7.49 -4.31 6.83
C LEU A 32 7.99 -3.62 8.10
N THR A 33 8.62 -2.46 7.93
CA THR A 33 8.93 -1.56 9.04
C THR A 33 7.78 -0.55 9.20
N LEU A 34 6.92 -0.82 10.18
CA LEU A 34 5.79 0.05 10.51
C LEU A 34 6.20 1.12 11.54
N PRO A 35 5.61 2.32 11.49
CA PRO A 35 5.71 3.27 12.60
C PRO A 35 5.22 2.65 13.93
N PRO A 36 5.70 3.13 15.10
CA PRO A 36 5.21 2.65 16.39
C PRO A 36 3.70 2.79 16.51
N GLY A 37 3.02 1.70 16.87
CA GLY A 37 1.56 1.66 17.02
C GLY A 37 0.76 1.62 15.70
N ALA A 38 1.42 1.66 14.55
CA ALA A 38 0.74 1.54 13.27
C ALA A 38 0.37 0.09 12.97
N THR A 39 -0.79 -0.10 12.34
CA THR A 39 -1.29 -1.39 11.88
C THR A 39 -1.54 -1.35 10.38
N VAL A 40 -1.44 -2.49 9.72
CA VAL A 40 -1.84 -2.63 8.32
C VAL A 40 -3.37 -2.75 8.27
N GLU A 41 -4.02 -1.87 7.53
CA GLU A 41 -5.49 -1.84 7.40
C GLU A 41 -5.99 -2.24 6.02
N HIS A 42 -5.18 -1.97 4.98
CA HIS A 42 -5.59 -2.26 3.60
C HIS A 42 -4.55 -3.05 2.84
N MET A 43 -5.03 -3.85 1.89
CA MET A 43 -4.27 -4.70 1.01
C MET A 43 -4.81 -4.56 -0.41
N LEU A 44 -3.94 -4.25 -1.36
CA LEU A 44 -4.28 -4.07 -2.77
C LEU A 44 -3.46 -4.98 -3.67
N MET A 45 -4.10 -5.52 -4.69
CA MET A 45 -3.47 -6.28 -5.76
C MET A 45 -4.21 -5.97 -7.06
N GLU A 46 -3.65 -5.03 -7.80
CA GLU A 46 -4.24 -4.54 -9.05
C GLU A 46 -3.20 -4.58 -10.17
N SER A 47 -3.63 -4.25 -11.38
CA SER A 47 -2.72 -3.99 -12.50
C SER A 47 -2.04 -2.62 -12.36
N ASP A 48 -0.84 -2.45 -12.93
CA ASP A 48 -0.01 -1.24 -12.80
C ASP A 48 -0.63 0.04 -13.42
N ASP A 49 -1.77 -0.07 -14.10
CA ASP A 49 -2.50 1.05 -14.72
C ASP A 49 -3.84 1.35 -14.01
N GLN A 50 -4.17 0.59 -12.97
CA GLN A 50 -5.43 0.75 -12.25
C GLN A 50 -5.48 2.10 -11.54
N LYS A 51 -6.53 2.89 -11.82
CA LYS A 51 -6.78 4.14 -11.08
C LYS A 51 -7.41 3.83 -9.73
N LEU A 52 -6.94 4.51 -8.70
CA LEU A 52 -7.39 4.38 -7.32
C LEU A 52 -7.73 5.77 -6.76
N LEU A 53 -8.81 5.87 -6.00
CA LEU A 53 -9.10 7.04 -5.17
C LEU A 53 -8.57 6.79 -3.76
N MET A 54 -7.59 7.59 -3.34
CA MET A 54 -7.13 7.64 -1.96
C MET A 54 -7.84 8.76 -1.23
N ALA A 55 -8.34 8.50 -0.03
CA ALA A 55 -9.01 9.50 0.78
C ALA A 55 -8.75 9.28 2.28
N SER A 56 -8.88 10.35 3.05
CA SER A 56 -8.90 10.33 4.51
C SER A 56 -10.26 10.74 5.06
N ASP A 57 -10.53 10.38 6.31
CA ASP A 57 -11.71 10.79 7.07
C ASP A 57 -11.77 12.31 7.34
N ALA A 58 -10.64 13.01 7.22
CA ALA A 58 -10.57 14.47 7.26
C ALA A 58 -11.21 15.14 6.01
N GLY A 59 -11.66 14.36 5.03
CA GLY A 59 -12.37 14.86 3.85
C GLY A 59 -11.47 15.23 2.66
N TYR A 60 -10.20 14.83 2.70
CA TYR A 60 -9.24 15.06 1.62
C TYR A 60 -8.95 13.76 0.86
N GLY A 61 -8.66 13.86 -0.44
CA GLY A 61 -8.29 12.71 -1.25
C GLY A 61 -7.74 13.10 -2.61
N PHE A 62 -7.13 12.12 -3.28
CA PHE A 62 -6.55 12.27 -4.61
C PHE A 62 -6.69 10.97 -5.41
N VAL A 63 -6.69 11.10 -6.74
CA VAL A 63 -6.61 9.94 -7.63
C VAL A 63 -5.14 9.62 -7.90
N CYS A 64 -4.76 8.35 -7.76
CA CYS A 64 -3.45 7.84 -8.13
C CYS A 64 -3.58 6.67 -9.11
N THR A 65 -2.45 6.27 -9.69
CA THR A 65 -2.34 5.01 -10.44
C THR A 65 -1.62 4.03 -9.55
N PHE A 66 -2.17 2.83 -9.39
CA PHE A 66 -1.49 1.74 -8.73
C PHE A 66 -0.26 1.40 -9.56
N ASN A 67 0.95 1.79 -9.15
CA ASN A 67 2.16 1.44 -9.89
C ASN A 67 3.16 0.79 -8.95
N ARG A 68 3.39 -0.51 -9.12
CA ARG A 68 4.34 -1.27 -8.30
C ARG A 68 5.78 -1.12 -8.78
N SER A 69 6.00 -0.70 -10.03
CA SER A 69 7.32 -0.73 -10.66
C SER A 69 8.26 0.34 -10.07
N GLY A 70 9.46 -0.11 -9.66
CA GLY A 70 10.48 0.74 -9.02
C GLY A 70 10.23 0.95 -7.52
N GLY A 71 11.28 1.09 -6.71
CA GLY A 71 11.22 1.23 -5.25
C GLY A 71 10.51 2.48 -4.71
N ALA A 72 9.62 3.10 -5.48
CA ALA A 72 8.75 4.18 -5.07
C ALA A 72 7.48 3.65 -4.37
N GLN A 73 6.84 4.51 -3.58
CA GLN A 73 5.56 4.19 -2.97
C GLN A 73 4.49 4.00 -4.05
N PRO A 74 3.75 2.88 -4.06
CA PRO A 74 2.90 2.45 -5.17
C PRO A 74 1.66 3.30 -5.43
N CYS A 75 1.43 4.30 -4.59
CA CYS A 75 0.42 5.33 -4.77
C CYS A 75 0.93 6.58 -4.05
N ARG A 76 1.50 7.51 -4.81
CA ARG A 76 1.83 8.86 -4.34
C ARG A 76 0.85 9.84 -5.00
N GLU A 77 0.59 10.94 -4.30
CA GLU A 77 -0.16 12.07 -4.82
C GLU A 77 0.45 12.50 -6.17
N SER A 78 -0.35 12.49 -7.23
CA SER A 78 0.05 13.08 -8.50
C SER A 78 0.16 14.58 -8.27
N ALA A 79 1.38 15.10 -8.12
CA ALA A 79 1.62 16.54 -8.12
C ALA A 79 0.87 17.16 -9.31
N ASN A 80 0.02 18.17 -9.04
CA ASN A 80 -0.87 18.91 -9.95
C ASN A 80 -2.27 18.32 -10.21
N HIS A 81 -3.19 18.51 -9.26
CA HIS A 81 -4.49 19.12 -9.58
C HIS A 81 -4.80 20.14 -8.46
N PRO A 82 -4.89 21.46 -8.74
CA PRO A 82 -5.49 22.38 -7.78
C PRO A 82 -6.96 21.99 -7.59
N ALA A 83 -7.45 22.17 -6.35
CA ALA A 83 -8.84 21.97 -5.97
C ALA A 83 -9.82 22.70 -6.89
#